data_AF-A0A937NG46-F1
#
_entry.id   AF-A0A937NG46-F1
#
_cell.length_a   1.000
_cell.length_b   1.000
_cell.length_c   1.000
_cell.angle_alpha   90.00
_cell.angle_beta   90.00
_cell.angle_gamma   90.00
#
_symmetry.space_group_name_H-M   'P 1'
#
loop_
_entity.id
_entity.type
_entity.pdbx_description
1 polymer ?
#
loop_
_entity_poly.entity_id
_entity_poly.type
_entity_poly.pdbx_seq_one_letter_code
_entity_poly.pdbx_strand_id
1 'polypeptide(L)'
;MTDVIKLAELSADQVPEKLRSDYYFDFAAHPFAHASVVTEAKSVIDVLGKIGGYAKSWLAEKIDEMSQSESVRVLTEKDFPNRGKGCFRALVAEGAEFDPSYYVGSAPGDGPGTVCLDKGAKLLGSVVYPGEGDIYIGADTLIEPAVGIKGPTIIMEGNEIRQGAYFRGNVILGSNSGGTAFRGELKNVVMMNDANFPHPSYLGDSVCGFGTHFGNQVTAANLGIFQGLRERDKRTNVEIAVDGARYDLGLVKMGVVLGDLSQIGCSSVVAPGTLIGPNCVAYGLCSVDRGLYDAGTLFKNKPISSNVIELGSVDPGRV
;
A
#
# COMPACT_ATOMS: atom_id res chain seq x y z
N MET A 1 -9.30 34.57 -7.69
CA MET A 1 -9.18 33.10 -7.62
C MET A 1 -7.69 32.82 -7.73
N THR A 2 -7.09 32.16 -6.75
CA THR A 2 -5.71 31.67 -6.89
C THR A 2 -5.70 30.60 -7.97
N ASP A 3 -4.86 30.76 -8.98
CA ASP A 3 -4.70 29.76 -10.04
C ASP A 3 -4.27 28.43 -9.43
N VAL A 4 -4.86 27.33 -9.91
CA VAL A 4 -4.50 25.97 -9.49
C VAL A 4 -3.32 25.52 -10.35
N ILE A 5 -2.17 25.30 -9.71
CA ILE A 5 -0.94 24.86 -10.36
C ILE A 5 -1.03 23.35 -10.57
N LYS A 6 -0.81 22.87 -11.80
CA LYS A 6 -0.77 21.44 -12.06
C LYS A 6 0.61 20.88 -11.75
N LEU A 7 0.69 19.97 -10.77
CA LEU A 7 1.95 19.34 -10.38
C LEU A 7 2.63 18.60 -11.54
N ALA A 8 1.85 18.03 -12.45
CA ALA A 8 2.36 17.33 -13.63
C ALA A 8 3.16 18.24 -14.57
N GLU A 9 2.85 19.54 -14.63
CA GLU A 9 3.48 20.51 -15.54
C GLU A 9 4.78 21.12 -14.99
N LEU A 10 5.07 20.93 -13.69
CA LEU A 10 6.30 21.42 -13.06
C LEU A 10 7.51 20.55 -13.41
N SER A 11 8.68 21.16 -13.60
CA SER A 11 9.96 20.45 -13.59
C SER A 11 10.36 20.06 -12.15
N ALA A 12 11.30 19.11 -12.00
CA ALA A 12 11.66 18.58 -10.68
C ALA A 12 12.16 19.66 -9.70
N ASP A 13 12.91 20.64 -10.20
CA ASP A 13 13.41 21.79 -9.42
C ASP A 13 12.30 22.75 -8.98
N GLN A 14 11.16 22.75 -9.68
CA GLN A 14 9.99 23.58 -9.38
C GLN A 14 9.00 22.93 -8.42
N VAL A 15 9.11 21.62 -8.16
CA VAL A 15 8.25 20.94 -7.19
C VAL A 15 8.54 21.50 -5.79
N PRO A 16 7.52 21.97 -5.03
CA PRO A 16 7.71 22.43 -3.65
C PRO A 16 8.35 21.35 -2.77
N GLU A 17 9.20 21.73 -1.83
CA GLU A 17 9.87 20.81 -0.90
C GLU A 17 8.89 19.84 -0.23
N LYS A 18 7.77 20.36 0.28
CA LYS A 18 6.74 19.56 0.96
C LYS A 18 5.99 18.57 0.04
N LEU A 19 6.23 18.59 -1.27
CA LEU A 19 5.71 17.63 -2.25
C LEU A 19 6.81 16.68 -2.78
N ARG A 20 8.04 16.79 -2.29
CA ARG A 20 9.15 15.89 -2.62
C ARG A 20 9.22 14.76 -1.60
N SER A 21 9.80 13.63 -2.01
CA SER A 21 9.86 12.43 -1.19
C SER A 21 10.78 12.55 0.02
N ASP A 22 11.87 13.31 -0.12
CA ASP A 22 12.88 13.56 0.93
C ASP A 22 12.34 14.36 2.12
N TYR A 23 11.21 15.05 1.96
CA TYR A 23 10.50 15.68 3.09
C TYR A 23 9.85 14.65 4.04
N TYR A 24 9.51 13.46 3.54
CA TYR A 24 8.76 12.44 4.29
C TYR A 24 9.63 11.27 4.73
N PHE A 25 10.69 10.96 3.98
CA PHE A 25 11.45 9.73 4.11
C PHE A 25 12.95 10.00 4.16
N ASP A 26 13.60 9.60 5.26
CA ASP A 26 15.05 9.68 5.44
C ASP A 26 15.69 8.34 5.07
N PHE A 27 16.01 8.15 3.79
CA PHE A 27 16.64 6.91 3.31
C PHE A 27 18.09 6.72 3.79
N ALA A 28 18.73 7.77 4.33
CA ALA A 28 20.06 7.64 4.92
C ALA A 28 19.97 7.03 6.33
N ALA A 29 18.99 7.47 7.13
CA ALA A 29 18.72 6.90 8.44
C ALA A 29 17.97 5.55 8.36
N HIS A 30 17.10 5.40 7.36
CA HIS A 30 16.19 4.27 7.20
C HIS A 30 16.29 3.69 5.79
N PRO A 31 17.32 2.87 5.51
CA PRO A 31 17.51 2.27 4.20
C PRO A 31 16.30 1.44 3.77
N PHE A 32 15.98 1.48 2.48
CA PHE A 32 14.89 0.73 1.88
C PHE A 32 15.34 0.13 0.55
N ALA A 33 15.20 -1.20 0.38
CA ALA A 33 15.68 -1.92 -0.80
C ALA A 33 15.07 -1.39 -2.12
N HIS A 34 13.85 -0.84 -2.04
CA HIS A 34 13.15 -0.28 -3.19
C HIS A 34 13.14 1.25 -3.22
N ALA A 35 14.10 1.91 -2.56
CA ALA A 35 14.14 3.39 -2.48
C ALA A 35 14.03 4.07 -3.85
N SER A 36 14.55 3.48 -4.94
CA SER A 36 14.49 4.05 -6.28
C SER A 36 13.08 4.31 -6.80
N VAL A 37 12.06 3.51 -6.41
CA VAL A 37 10.65 3.81 -6.79
C VAL A 37 10.17 5.16 -6.23
N VAL A 38 10.78 5.59 -5.11
CA VAL A 38 10.44 6.82 -4.39
C VAL A 38 11.39 7.96 -4.72
N THR A 39 12.70 7.72 -4.77
CA THR A 39 13.73 8.76 -4.98
C THR A 39 13.86 9.20 -6.42
N GLU A 40 13.52 8.35 -7.39
CA GLU A 40 13.50 8.73 -8.81
C GLU A 40 12.18 9.37 -9.24
N ALA A 41 11.18 9.42 -8.35
CA ALA A 41 9.93 10.12 -8.59
C ALA A 41 10.14 11.65 -8.53
N LYS A 42 9.50 12.38 -9.44
CA LYS A 42 9.58 13.85 -9.49
C LYS A 42 8.95 14.50 -8.25
N SER A 43 7.91 13.87 -7.72
CA SER A 43 7.23 14.23 -6.48
C SER A 43 6.83 12.96 -5.73
N VAL A 44 6.52 13.10 -4.44
CA VAL A 44 6.02 11.98 -3.62
C VAL A 44 4.68 11.42 -4.14
N ILE A 45 3.93 12.24 -4.88
CA ILE A 45 2.66 11.87 -5.51
C ILE A 45 2.90 10.96 -6.72
N ASP A 46 3.92 11.26 -7.52
CA ASP A 46 4.25 10.52 -8.74
C ASP A 46 4.66 9.06 -8.46
N VAL A 47 5.08 8.76 -7.22
CA VAL A 47 5.40 7.40 -6.76
C VAL A 47 4.25 6.44 -7.05
N LEU A 48 3.00 6.85 -6.81
CA LEU A 48 1.81 6.02 -6.99
C LEU A 48 1.63 5.53 -8.44
N GLY A 49 2.00 6.37 -9.42
CA GLY A 49 1.98 6.01 -10.84
C GLY A 49 3.13 5.10 -11.25
N LYS A 50 4.22 5.06 -10.47
CA LYS A 50 5.44 4.29 -10.77
C LYS A 50 5.44 2.88 -10.19
N ILE A 51 4.71 2.62 -9.10
CA ILE A 51 4.72 1.33 -8.38
C ILE A 51 4.62 0.13 -9.32
N GLY A 52 3.63 0.12 -10.22
CA GLY A 52 3.38 -1.02 -11.09
C GLY A 52 4.48 -1.28 -12.12
N GLY A 53 5.04 -0.24 -12.74
CA GLY A 53 6.13 -0.38 -13.70
C GLY A 53 7.43 -0.82 -13.02
N TYR A 54 7.72 -0.23 -11.86
CA TYR A 54 8.86 -0.60 -11.03
C TYR A 54 8.77 -2.05 -10.58
N ALA A 55 7.65 -2.45 -9.95
CA ALA A 55 7.47 -3.80 -9.42
C ALA A 55 7.62 -4.87 -10.50
N LYS A 56 7.05 -4.66 -11.69
CA LYS A 56 7.21 -5.59 -12.83
C LYS A 56 8.67 -5.75 -13.25
N SER A 57 9.42 -4.66 -13.34
CA SER A 57 10.82 -4.69 -13.77
C SER A 57 11.69 -5.40 -12.73
N TRP A 58 11.53 -5.04 -11.45
CA TRP A 58 12.24 -5.66 -10.34
C TRP A 58 11.91 -7.16 -10.21
N LEU A 59 10.63 -7.54 -10.34
CA LEU A 59 10.21 -8.94 -10.28
C LEU A 59 10.80 -9.76 -11.43
N ALA A 60 10.88 -9.20 -12.65
CA ALA A 60 11.49 -9.88 -13.78
C ALA A 60 12.98 -10.20 -13.51
N GLU A 61 13.74 -9.22 -13.01
CA GLU A 61 15.14 -9.42 -12.62
C GLU A 61 15.28 -10.48 -11.52
N LYS A 62 14.42 -10.42 -10.49
CA LYS A 62 14.47 -11.38 -9.38
C LYS A 62 14.10 -12.80 -9.81
N ILE A 63 13.13 -12.93 -10.72
CA ILE A 63 12.74 -14.21 -11.32
C ILE A 63 13.90 -14.81 -12.10
N ASP A 64 14.60 -14.00 -12.91
CA ASP A 64 15.76 -14.45 -13.68
C ASP A 64 16.91 -14.91 -12.76
N GLU A 65 17.18 -14.16 -11.69
CA GLU A 65 18.16 -14.53 -10.65
C GLU A 65 17.80 -15.88 -10.00
N MET A 66 16.56 -16.03 -9.51
CA MET A 66 16.13 -17.27 -8.84
C MET A 66 16.07 -18.47 -9.79
N SER A 67 15.73 -18.25 -11.06
CA SER A 67 15.65 -19.33 -12.07
C SER A 67 17.02 -19.93 -12.39
N GLN A 68 18.12 -19.22 -12.10
CA GLN A 68 19.49 -19.69 -12.33
C GLN A 68 20.05 -20.48 -11.13
N SER A 69 19.37 -20.50 -9.99
CA SER A 69 19.83 -21.20 -8.79
C SER A 69 19.50 -22.70 -8.84
N GLU A 70 20.51 -23.55 -8.66
CA GLU A 70 20.34 -25.02 -8.63
C GLU A 70 19.52 -25.52 -7.43
N SER A 71 19.37 -24.72 -6.37
CA SER A 71 18.65 -25.08 -5.15
C SER A 71 17.16 -24.71 -5.17
N VAL A 72 16.67 -24.12 -6.27
CA VAL A 72 15.27 -23.70 -6.41
C VAL A 72 14.43 -24.82 -7.02
N ARG A 73 13.36 -25.19 -6.33
CA ARG A 73 12.35 -26.13 -6.85
C ARG A 73 11.34 -25.35 -7.68
N VAL A 74 10.96 -25.90 -8.82
CA VAL A 74 9.89 -25.35 -9.66
C VAL A 74 8.63 -26.17 -9.46
N LEU A 75 7.57 -25.53 -8.99
CA LEU A 75 6.22 -26.09 -8.93
C LEU A 75 5.33 -25.42 -9.97
N THR A 76 4.27 -26.09 -10.38
CA THR A 76 3.34 -25.66 -11.43
C THR A 76 1.91 -25.97 -11.03
N GLU A 77 0.94 -25.63 -11.88
CA GLU A 77 -0.46 -26.01 -11.69
C GLU A 77 -0.67 -27.53 -11.56
N LYS A 78 0.24 -28.36 -12.09
CA LYS A 78 0.15 -29.83 -12.04
C LYS A 78 0.41 -30.38 -10.65
N ASP A 79 1.17 -29.66 -9.82
CA ASP A 79 1.47 -30.03 -8.44
C ASP A 79 0.28 -29.76 -7.50
N PHE A 80 -0.72 -29.00 -7.97
CA PHE A 80 -1.90 -28.60 -7.19
C PHE A 80 -3.22 -28.94 -7.91
N PRO A 81 -3.49 -30.23 -8.21
CA PRO A 81 -4.66 -30.62 -8.96
C PRO A 81 -5.95 -30.21 -8.25
N ASN A 82 -6.91 -29.66 -9.02
CA ASN A 82 -8.21 -29.17 -8.54
C ASN A 82 -8.16 -28.00 -7.55
N ARG A 83 -7.02 -27.30 -7.43
CA ARG A 83 -6.87 -26.12 -6.55
C ARG A 83 -6.79 -24.80 -7.31
N GLY A 84 -7.22 -24.73 -8.57
CA GLY A 84 -7.16 -23.47 -9.30
C GLY A 84 -7.50 -23.56 -10.77
N LYS A 85 -7.22 -22.47 -11.47
CA LYS A 85 -7.39 -22.35 -12.93
C LYS A 85 -6.24 -21.55 -13.55
N GLY A 86 -6.00 -21.76 -14.84
CA GLY A 86 -4.91 -21.10 -15.57
C GLY A 86 -3.56 -21.77 -15.32
N CYS A 87 -2.51 -21.19 -15.89
CA CYS A 87 -1.13 -21.64 -15.73
C CYS A 87 -0.34 -20.68 -14.83
N PHE A 88 0.59 -21.23 -14.05
CA PHE A 88 1.55 -20.46 -13.27
C PHE A 88 2.79 -21.30 -13.01
N ARG A 89 3.86 -20.67 -12.54
CA ARG A 89 4.99 -21.38 -11.93
C ARG A 89 5.30 -20.79 -10.56
N ALA A 90 5.78 -21.62 -9.65
CA ALA A 90 6.33 -21.17 -8.39
C ALA A 90 7.81 -21.55 -8.30
N LEU A 91 8.66 -20.58 -8.00
CA LEU A 91 10.08 -20.75 -7.73
C LEU A 91 10.26 -20.80 -6.21
N VAL A 92 10.58 -21.97 -5.67
CA VAL A 92 10.59 -22.24 -4.22
C VAL A 92 12.01 -22.56 -3.77
N ALA A 93 12.61 -21.61 -3.04
CA ALA A 93 13.97 -21.74 -2.51
C ALA A 93 14.07 -22.76 -1.36
N GLU A 94 15.30 -22.99 -0.88
CA GLU A 94 15.59 -23.91 0.22
C GLU A 94 14.77 -23.57 1.48
N GLY A 95 14.15 -24.58 2.09
CA GLY A 95 13.36 -24.42 3.31
C GLY A 95 12.04 -23.68 3.14
N ALA A 96 11.74 -23.17 1.94
CA ALA A 96 10.48 -22.50 1.65
C ALA A 96 9.34 -23.50 1.40
N GLU A 97 8.13 -23.09 1.78
CA GLU A 97 6.90 -23.89 1.66
C GLU A 97 5.84 -23.12 0.89
N PHE A 98 5.35 -23.72 -0.20
CA PHE A 98 4.28 -23.18 -1.02
C PHE A 98 3.13 -24.17 -1.09
N ASP A 99 2.07 -23.89 -0.34
CA ASP A 99 0.85 -24.69 -0.28
C ASP A 99 -0.40 -23.78 -0.39
N PRO A 100 -0.72 -23.25 -1.58
CA PRO A 100 -1.91 -22.43 -1.77
C PRO A 100 -3.19 -23.27 -1.58
N SER A 101 -4.21 -22.65 -1.00
CA SER A 101 -5.57 -23.24 -0.97
C SER A 101 -6.27 -23.08 -2.31
N TYR A 102 -6.02 -21.98 -3.01
CA TYR A 102 -6.51 -21.77 -4.38
C TYR A 102 -5.57 -20.88 -5.20
N TYR A 103 -5.47 -21.10 -6.51
CA TYR A 103 -4.74 -20.21 -7.42
C TYR A 103 -5.57 -19.76 -8.63
N VAL A 104 -5.29 -18.54 -9.09
CA VAL A 104 -5.78 -18.00 -10.38
C VAL A 104 -4.57 -17.58 -11.20
N GLY A 105 -4.12 -18.49 -12.07
CA GLY A 105 -3.01 -18.29 -12.99
C GLY A 105 -3.40 -17.52 -14.25
N SER A 106 -2.43 -17.35 -15.14
CA SER A 106 -2.60 -16.73 -16.45
C SER A 106 -3.55 -17.54 -17.33
N ALA A 107 -4.18 -16.87 -18.30
CA ALA A 107 -5.04 -17.56 -19.26
C ALA A 107 -4.21 -18.51 -20.15
N PRO A 108 -4.81 -19.60 -20.67
CA PRO A 108 -4.12 -20.47 -21.60
C PRO A 108 -3.61 -19.71 -22.83
N GLY A 109 -2.31 -19.82 -23.13
CA GLY A 109 -1.66 -19.12 -24.24
C GLY A 109 -0.87 -17.88 -23.82
N ASP A 110 -1.15 -17.32 -22.64
CA ASP A 110 -0.29 -16.34 -22.00
C ASP A 110 0.86 -17.04 -21.27
N GLY A 111 2.02 -16.38 -21.16
CA GLY A 111 3.11 -16.87 -20.33
C GLY A 111 2.65 -17.05 -18.86
N PRO A 112 3.15 -18.07 -18.15
CA PRO A 112 2.75 -18.30 -16.76
C PRO A 112 3.22 -17.15 -15.88
N GLY A 113 2.32 -16.59 -15.08
CA GLY A 113 2.71 -15.75 -13.95
C GLY A 113 3.54 -16.55 -12.95
N THR A 114 4.42 -15.85 -12.23
CA THR A 114 5.42 -16.46 -11.36
C THR A 114 5.20 -16.06 -9.90
N VAL A 115 5.24 -17.03 -8.99
CA VAL A 115 5.32 -16.81 -7.54
C VAL A 115 6.70 -17.21 -7.06
N CYS A 116 7.47 -16.29 -6.49
CA CYS A 116 8.78 -16.54 -5.93
C CYS A 116 8.70 -16.60 -4.41
N LEU A 117 9.26 -17.64 -3.82
CA LEU A 117 9.41 -17.80 -2.37
C LEU A 117 10.88 -17.97 -2.05
N ASP A 118 11.44 -17.01 -1.33
CA ASP A 118 12.82 -17.02 -0.88
C ASP A 118 13.00 -17.94 0.35
N LYS A 119 14.25 -18.12 0.78
CA LYS A 119 14.65 -19.08 1.81
C LYS A 119 13.76 -18.98 3.06
N GLY A 120 13.23 -20.12 3.49
CA GLY A 120 12.42 -20.21 4.71
C GLY A 120 11.03 -19.56 4.63
N ALA A 121 10.67 -18.91 3.53
CA ALA A 121 9.35 -18.30 3.36
C ALA A 121 8.24 -19.36 3.33
N LYS A 122 7.10 -19.07 3.95
CA LYS A 122 5.96 -19.99 4.03
C LYS A 122 4.70 -19.33 3.54
N LEU A 123 4.05 -19.93 2.55
CA LEU A 123 2.72 -19.58 2.11
C LEU A 123 1.80 -20.77 2.32
N LEU A 124 0.90 -20.64 3.30
CA LEU A 124 0.10 -21.76 3.81
C LEU A 124 -1.39 -21.44 3.63
N GLY A 125 -2.09 -22.19 2.79
CA GLY A 125 -3.55 -22.07 2.63
C GLY A 125 -4.05 -20.72 2.10
N SER A 126 -3.20 -19.92 1.45
CA SER A 126 -3.56 -18.62 0.88
C SER A 126 -4.14 -18.76 -0.54
N VAL A 127 -4.87 -17.74 -0.98
CA VAL A 127 -5.34 -17.62 -2.37
C VAL A 127 -4.42 -16.68 -3.14
N VAL A 128 -3.81 -17.18 -4.21
CA VAL A 128 -2.85 -16.40 -5.02
C VAL A 128 -3.36 -16.16 -6.44
N TYR A 129 -3.10 -14.97 -6.97
CA TYR A 129 -3.51 -14.59 -8.33
C TYR A 129 -2.29 -14.21 -9.19
N PRO A 130 -1.39 -15.16 -9.51
CA PRO A 130 -0.23 -14.89 -10.37
C PRO A 130 -0.62 -14.49 -11.80
N GLY A 131 -1.86 -14.78 -12.24
CA GLY A 131 -2.37 -14.28 -13.52
C GLY A 131 -2.63 -12.76 -13.58
N GLU A 132 -2.64 -12.07 -12.43
CA GLU A 132 -2.73 -10.60 -12.37
C GLU A 132 -1.34 -9.92 -12.34
N GLY A 133 -0.27 -10.70 -12.13
CA GLY A 133 1.12 -10.27 -12.11
C GLY A 133 1.97 -11.18 -11.23
N ASP A 134 3.29 -11.04 -11.32
CA ASP A 134 4.22 -11.84 -10.52
C ASP A 134 4.20 -11.47 -9.03
N ILE A 135 4.55 -12.41 -8.17
CA ILE A 135 4.51 -12.24 -6.71
C ILE A 135 5.87 -12.68 -6.15
N TYR A 136 6.47 -11.87 -5.27
CA TYR A 136 7.67 -12.24 -4.52
C TYR A 136 7.39 -12.22 -3.02
N ILE A 137 7.79 -13.29 -2.34
CA ILE A 137 7.73 -13.48 -0.90
C ILE A 137 9.17 -13.68 -0.41
N GLY A 138 9.68 -12.71 0.34
CA GLY A 138 11.04 -12.66 0.84
C GLY A 138 11.32 -13.66 1.96
N ALA A 139 12.59 -13.77 2.34
CA ALA A 139 13.06 -14.81 3.25
C ALA A 139 12.36 -14.75 4.61
N ASP A 140 12.12 -15.93 5.20
CA ASP A 140 11.53 -16.09 6.54
C ASP A 140 10.17 -15.36 6.74
N THR A 141 9.47 -15.00 5.65
CA THR A 141 8.14 -14.41 5.68
C THR A 141 7.07 -15.49 5.82
N LEU A 142 6.10 -15.27 6.71
CA LEU A 142 4.93 -16.12 6.91
C LEU A 142 3.69 -15.48 6.30
N ILE A 143 3.05 -16.19 5.37
CA ILE A 143 1.71 -15.90 4.87
C ILE A 143 0.74 -16.92 5.47
N GLU A 144 -0.17 -16.44 6.31
CA GLU A 144 -1.18 -17.27 6.97
C GLU A 144 -2.29 -17.75 6.00
N PRO A 145 -3.07 -18.77 6.41
CA PRO A 145 -4.24 -19.22 5.67
C PRO A 145 -5.24 -18.12 5.36
N ALA A 146 -5.95 -18.28 4.23
CA ALA A 146 -6.99 -17.37 3.76
C ALA A 146 -6.56 -15.92 3.50
N VAL A 147 -5.25 -15.66 3.37
CA VAL A 147 -4.74 -14.41 2.76
C VAL A 147 -5.00 -14.44 1.25
N GLY A 148 -5.43 -13.33 0.67
CA GLY A 148 -5.56 -13.16 -0.78
C GLY A 148 -4.47 -12.25 -1.34
N ILE A 149 -3.65 -12.73 -2.29
CA ILE A 149 -2.54 -11.94 -2.87
C ILE A 149 -2.65 -11.90 -4.39
N LYS A 150 -2.83 -10.71 -4.94
CA LYS A 150 -2.80 -10.46 -6.39
C LYS A 150 -1.51 -9.77 -6.79
N GLY A 151 -0.92 -10.19 -7.91
CA GLY A 151 0.26 -9.52 -8.45
C GLY A 151 -0.06 -8.22 -9.20
N PRO A 152 0.95 -7.38 -9.46
CA PRO A 152 2.33 -7.51 -8.96
C PRO A 152 2.43 -7.17 -7.45
N THR A 153 3.03 -8.06 -6.67
CA THR A 153 3.23 -7.86 -5.22
C THR A 153 4.63 -8.27 -4.80
N ILE A 154 5.32 -7.39 -4.08
CA ILE A 154 6.64 -7.62 -3.48
C ILE A 154 6.47 -7.54 -1.97
N ILE A 155 6.82 -8.61 -1.26
CA ILE A 155 6.88 -8.65 0.20
C ILE A 155 8.31 -9.04 0.56
N MET A 156 9.06 -8.14 1.17
CA MET A 156 10.44 -8.42 1.58
C MET A 156 10.49 -9.31 2.83
N GLU A 157 11.68 -9.62 3.32
CA GLU A 157 11.92 -10.60 4.37
C GLU A 157 11.29 -10.28 5.74
N GLY A 158 11.05 -11.33 6.53
CA GLY A 158 10.65 -11.27 7.94
C GLY A 158 9.20 -10.86 8.21
N ASN A 159 8.36 -10.79 7.18
CA ASN A 159 6.99 -10.30 7.32
C ASN A 159 6.03 -11.38 7.87
N GLU A 160 5.01 -10.95 8.62
CA GLU A 160 3.88 -11.78 9.04
C GLU A 160 2.61 -11.22 8.39
N ILE A 161 2.06 -11.95 7.42
CA ILE A 161 0.82 -11.60 6.74
C ILE A 161 -0.31 -12.47 7.31
N ARG A 162 -1.13 -11.85 8.13
CA ARG A 162 -2.15 -12.50 8.95
C ARG A 162 -3.41 -12.85 8.16
N GLN A 163 -4.12 -13.85 8.67
CA GLN A 163 -5.37 -14.36 8.13
C GLN A 163 -6.38 -13.23 7.84
N GLY A 164 -6.87 -13.24 6.60
CA GLY A 164 -7.85 -12.29 6.08
C GLY A 164 -7.26 -11.05 5.40
N ALA A 165 -5.94 -10.93 5.30
CA ALA A 165 -5.31 -9.90 4.48
C ALA A 165 -5.69 -10.04 3.00
N TYR A 166 -5.83 -8.90 2.31
CA TYR A 166 -6.15 -8.86 0.89
C TYR A 166 -5.32 -7.82 0.15
N PHE A 167 -4.37 -8.28 -0.66
CA PHE A 167 -3.45 -7.42 -1.42
C PHE A 167 -3.81 -7.42 -2.89
N ARG A 168 -3.90 -6.22 -3.48
CA ARG A 168 -4.31 -6.06 -4.88
C ARG A 168 -3.73 -4.83 -5.57
N GLY A 169 -3.84 -4.77 -6.89
CA GLY A 169 -3.19 -3.73 -7.66
C GLY A 169 -1.67 -3.93 -7.58
N ASN A 170 -0.93 -2.91 -7.17
CA ASN A 170 0.52 -3.02 -7.00
C ASN A 170 0.90 -2.84 -5.52
N VAL A 171 1.59 -3.79 -4.91
CA VAL A 171 1.96 -3.70 -3.48
C VAL A 171 3.46 -3.95 -3.31
N ILE A 172 4.12 -3.10 -2.53
CA ILE A 172 5.52 -3.26 -2.10
C ILE A 172 5.57 -3.10 -0.59
N LEU A 173 5.96 -4.16 0.12
CA LEU A 173 6.20 -4.16 1.56
C LEU A 173 7.68 -4.36 1.84
N GLY A 174 8.28 -3.45 2.60
CA GLY A 174 9.66 -3.52 3.06
C GLY A 174 9.89 -4.63 4.08
N SER A 175 11.15 -4.77 4.47
CA SER A 175 11.60 -5.81 5.40
C SER A 175 11.12 -5.52 6.82
N ASN A 176 10.95 -6.57 7.61
CA ASN A 176 10.54 -6.48 9.00
C ASN A 176 11.61 -7.08 9.92
N SER A 177 12.08 -6.29 10.88
CA SER A 177 13.06 -6.70 11.89
C SER A 177 12.43 -7.38 13.12
N GLY A 178 11.10 -7.44 13.19
CA GLY A 178 10.32 -8.13 14.20
C GLY A 178 9.25 -7.23 14.84
N GLY A 179 8.03 -7.76 15.03
CA GLY A 179 6.95 -7.06 15.73
C GLY A 179 5.94 -6.32 14.84
N THR A 180 6.14 -6.30 13.51
CA THR A 180 5.15 -5.78 12.56
C THR A 180 4.36 -6.89 11.87
N ALA A 181 3.13 -6.59 11.46
CA ALA A 181 2.27 -7.53 10.77
C ALA A 181 1.32 -6.81 9.81
N PHE A 182 0.79 -7.55 8.83
CA PHE A 182 -0.20 -7.03 7.89
C PHE A 182 -1.46 -7.89 7.91
N ARG A 183 -2.63 -7.26 8.04
CA ARG A 183 -3.93 -7.97 8.03
C ARG A 183 -5.01 -7.31 7.17
N GLY A 184 -4.92 -6.02 6.89
CA GLY A 184 -5.98 -5.32 6.17
C GLY A 184 -5.95 -5.51 4.64
N GLU A 185 -6.80 -4.75 3.96
CA GLU A 185 -6.79 -4.62 2.51
C GLU A 185 -5.78 -3.54 2.08
N LEU A 186 -4.81 -3.93 1.24
CA LEU A 186 -3.83 -3.04 0.64
C LEU A 186 -4.06 -2.97 -0.88
N LYS A 187 -4.05 -1.74 -1.43
CA LYS A 187 -4.20 -1.55 -2.87
C LYS A 187 -3.37 -0.39 -3.41
N ASN A 188 -2.39 -0.65 -4.28
CA ASN A 188 -1.48 0.38 -4.81
C ASN A 188 -0.72 1.09 -3.68
N VAL A 189 0.08 0.33 -2.93
CA VAL A 189 0.74 0.80 -1.71
C VAL A 189 2.22 0.47 -1.73
N VAL A 190 3.02 1.42 -1.25
CA VAL A 190 4.39 1.17 -0.76
C VAL A 190 4.39 1.36 0.75
N MET A 191 4.79 0.35 1.51
CA MET A 191 5.07 0.46 2.94
C MET A 191 6.53 0.07 3.17
N MET A 192 7.34 0.98 3.70
CA MET A 192 8.78 0.76 3.89
C MET A 192 9.05 -0.16 5.09
N ASN A 193 10.34 -0.35 5.40
CA ASN A 193 10.79 -1.26 6.44
C ASN A 193 10.12 -0.94 7.79
N ASP A 194 9.78 -1.98 8.54
CA ASP A 194 9.11 -1.92 9.85
C ASP A 194 7.79 -1.11 9.89
N ALA A 195 7.17 -0.84 8.74
CA ALA A 195 5.82 -0.30 8.69
C ALA A 195 4.78 -1.39 9.05
N ASN A 196 3.63 -0.99 9.61
CA ASN A 196 2.69 -1.92 10.23
C ASN A 196 1.22 -1.58 9.92
N PHE A 197 0.45 -2.57 9.44
CA PHE A 197 -0.99 -2.49 9.18
C PHE A 197 -1.72 -3.74 9.71
N PRO A 198 -1.71 -3.98 11.04
CA PRO A 198 -1.90 -5.31 11.62
C PRO A 198 -3.37 -5.72 11.82
N HIS A 199 -4.31 -4.82 11.51
CA HIS A 199 -5.75 -5.01 11.77
C HIS A 199 -6.58 -4.91 10.49
N PRO A 200 -7.80 -5.49 10.45
CA PRO A 200 -8.69 -5.37 9.32
C PRO A 200 -9.09 -3.91 9.12
N SER A 201 -8.71 -3.38 7.97
CA SER A 201 -9.04 -2.03 7.52
C SER A 201 -8.64 -1.88 6.04
N TYR A 202 -8.72 -0.68 5.50
CA TYR A 202 -8.38 -0.37 4.11
C TYR A 202 -7.31 0.72 4.02
N LEU A 203 -6.27 0.44 3.22
CA LEU A 203 -5.23 1.38 2.81
C LEU A 203 -5.03 1.28 1.30
N GLY A 204 -5.28 2.37 0.58
CA GLY A 204 -5.18 2.36 -0.88
C GLY A 204 -4.55 3.61 -1.45
N ASP A 205 -3.79 3.45 -2.54
CA ASP A 205 -3.11 4.52 -3.28
C ASP A 205 -2.29 5.40 -2.32
N SER A 206 -1.39 4.77 -1.54
CA SER A 206 -0.68 5.37 -0.39
C SER A 206 0.81 5.03 -0.35
N VAL A 207 1.62 5.88 0.28
CA VAL A 207 3.06 5.69 0.50
C VAL A 207 3.35 5.88 1.99
N CYS A 208 3.90 4.88 2.65
CA CYS A 208 4.12 4.88 4.09
C CYS A 208 5.60 4.61 4.40
N GLY A 209 6.19 5.50 5.19
CA GLY A 209 7.59 5.50 5.56
C GLY A 209 7.96 4.42 6.56
N PHE A 210 9.24 4.44 6.94
CA PHE A 210 9.84 3.55 7.91
C PHE A 210 9.10 3.59 9.24
N GLY A 211 8.85 2.44 9.86
CA GLY A 211 8.31 2.36 11.22
C GLY A 211 6.91 2.98 11.41
N THR A 212 6.18 3.22 10.32
CA THR A 212 4.83 3.79 10.39
C THR A 212 3.81 2.78 10.91
N HIS A 213 2.81 3.23 11.66
CA HIS A 213 1.82 2.33 12.26
C HIS A 213 0.39 2.85 12.10
N PHE A 214 -0.51 1.92 11.78
CA PHE A 214 -1.94 2.15 11.79
C PHE A 214 -2.59 1.30 12.89
N GLY A 215 -3.19 1.98 13.87
CA GLY A 215 -3.95 1.33 14.92
C GLY A 215 -5.17 0.58 14.37
N ASN A 216 -5.82 -0.19 15.24
CA ASN A 216 -7.00 -0.96 14.87
C ASN A 216 -8.09 -0.06 14.25
N GLN A 217 -8.73 -0.53 13.18
CA GLN A 217 -9.81 0.17 12.46
C GLN A 217 -9.42 1.54 11.87
N VAL A 218 -8.14 1.82 11.63
CA VAL A 218 -7.75 3.04 10.92
C VAL A 218 -7.92 2.86 9.42
N THR A 219 -8.76 3.69 8.79
CA THR A 219 -8.96 3.66 7.33
C THR A 219 -8.39 4.92 6.69
N ALA A 220 -7.58 4.75 5.63
CA ALA A 220 -7.20 5.82 4.73
C ALA A 220 -8.02 5.69 3.43
N ALA A 221 -9.12 6.44 3.36
CA ALA A 221 -9.96 6.45 2.16
C ALA A 221 -9.18 7.08 1.01
N ASN A 222 -9.40 6.60 -0.23
CA ASN A 222 -8.66 7.08 -1.40
C ASN A 222 -9.53 7.83 -2.42
N LEU A 223 -10.85 7.91 -2.22
CA LEU A 223 -11.76 8.62 -3.13
C LEU A 223 -12.67 9.53 -2.30
N GLY A 224 -12.74 10.81 -2.69
CA GLY A 224 -13.64 11.76 -2.04
C GLY A 224 -15.10 11.32 -2.16
N ILE A 225 -15.88 11.47 -1.08
CA ILE A 225 -17.25 10.92 -0.99
C ILE A 225 -18.17 11.40 -2.12
N PHE A 226 -18.07 12.68 -2.52
CA PHE A 226 -18.87 13.23 -3.60
C PHE A 226 -18.39 12.82 -5.00
N GLN A 227 -17.17 12.31 -5.15
CA GLN A 227 -16.65 11.83 -6.44
C GLN A 227 -17.35 10.52 -6.86
N GLY A 228 -17.90 9.78 -5.90
CA GLY A 228 -18.73 8.60 -6.17
C GLY A 228 -20.04 8.94 -6.91
N LEU A 229 -20.57 10.15 -6.73
CA LEU A 229 -21.79 10.63 -7.38
C LEU A 229 -21.56 11.15 -8.81
N ARG A 230 -20.30 11.31 -9.22
CA ARG A 230 -19.93 11.79 -10.54
C ARG A 230 -19.67 10.63 -11.49
N GLU A 231 -20.08 10.81 -12.74
CA GLU A 231 -19.62 9.97 -13.86
C GLU A 231 -18.09 9.96 -13.89
N ARG A 232 -17.49 8.84 -14.33
CA ARG A 232 -16.04 8.59 -14.17
C ARG A 232 -15.18 9.66 -14.85
N ASP A 233 -15.60 10.12 -16.02
CA ASP A 233 -14.97 11.17 -16.84
C ASP A 233 -15.17 12.59 -16.28
N LYS A 234 -16.13 12.80 -15.37
CA LYS A 234 -16.42 14.08 -14.71
C LYS A 234 -15.82 14.22 -13.31
N ARG A 235 -15.05 13.21 -12.87
CA ARG A 235 -14.35 13.27 -11.58
C ARG A 235 -13.19 14.26 -11.67
N THR A 236 -12.97 14.96 -10.58
CA THR A 236 -11.86 15.92 -10.43
C THR A 236 -10.72 15.29 -9.65
N ASN A 237 -9.52 15.80 -9.89
CA ASN A 237 -8.33 15.41 -9.17
C ASN A 237 -8.38 15.90 -7.72
N VAL A 238 -7.52 15.30 -6.90
CA VAL A 238 -7.20 15.79 -5.56
C VAL A 238 -6.39 17.07 -5.70
N GLU A 239 -6.82 18.10 -4.99
CA GLU A 239 -6.11 19.37 -4.87
C GLU A 239 -5.77 19.63 -3.40
N ILE A 240 -4.56 20.15 -3.16
CA ILE A 240 -4.09 20.54 -1.82
C ILE A 240 -3.46 21.93 -1.83
N ALA A 241 -3.41 22.57 -0.67
CA ALA A 241 -2.73 23.86 -0.49
C ALA A 241 -1.31 23.64 0.05
N VAL A 242 -0.32 24.27 -0.57
CA VAL A 242 1.08 24.26 -0.13
C VAL A 242 1.59 25.70 -0.23
N ASP A 243 2.09 26.23 0.88
CA ASP A 243 2.70 27.57 0.96
C ASP A 243 1.86 28.70 0.32
N GLY A 244 0.53 28.63 0.49
CA GLY A 244 -0.42 29.62 -0.02
C GLY A 244 -0.85 29.43 -1.47
N ALA A 245 -0.25 28.50 -2.22
CA ALA A 245 -0.67 28.10 -3.55
C ALA A 245 -1.49 26.80 -3.54
N ARG A 246 -2.33 26.59 -4.55
CA ARG A 246 -3.12 25.37 -4.71
C ARG A 246 -2.52 24.50 -5.81
N TYR A 247 -2.38 23.21 -5.53
CA TYR A 247 -1.79 22.24 -6.45
C TYR A 247 -2.78 21.15 -6.82
N ASP A 248 -2.99 20.93 -8.11
CA ASP A 248 -3.65 19.74 -8.66
C ASP A 248 -2.63 18.60 -8.72
N LEU A 249 -2.92 17.52 -7.98
CA LEU A 249 -2.05 16.36 -7.84
C LEU A 249 -2.15 15.36 -9.01
N GLY A 250 -3.05 15.59 -9.98
CA GLY A 250 -3.22 14.74 -11.16
C GLY A 250 -3.94 13.41 -10.90
N LEU A 251 -4.38 13.17 -9.66
CA LEU A 251 -4.98 11.91 -9.24
C LEU A 251 -6.41 12.10 -8.75
N VAL A 252 -7.36 11.36 -9.31
CA VAL A 252 -8.73 11.26 -8.77
C VAL A 252 -8.76 10.44 -7.47
N LYS A 253 -7.86 9.45 -7.35
CA LYS A 253 -7.74 8.59 -6.18
C LYS A 253 -6.37 8.69 -5.55
N MET A 254 -6.34 9.00 -4.26
CA MET A 254 -5.13 9.07 -3.45
C MET A 254 -5.52 8.90 -1.98
N GLY A 255 -4.83 8.01 -1.27
CA GLY A 255 -4.97 7.83 0.17
C GLY A 255 -4.06 8.78 0.93
N VAL A 256 -3.02 8.25 1.58
CA VAL A 256 -2.11 8.99 2.46
C VAL A 256 -0.65 8.86 2.05
N VAL A 257 0.09 9.95 2.18
CA VAL A 257 1.56 9.92 2.33
C VAL A 257 1.83 10.04 3.83
N LEU A 258 2.40 9.00 4.43
CA LEU A 258 2.68 8.95 5.86
C LEU A 258 4.19 8.88 6.07
N GLY A 259 4.80 9.97 6.52
CA GLY A 259 6.25 10.06 6.73
C GLY A 259 6.74 9.19 7.87
N ASP A 260 8.05 8.98 7.90
CA ASP A 260 8.73 8.05 8.81
C ASP A 260 8.29 8.22 10.27
N LEU A 261 8.20 7.09 10.97
CA LEU A 261 7.88 6.97 12.40
C LEU A 261 6.51 7.51 12.83
N SER A 262 5.65 7.87 11.88
CA SER A 262 4.32 8.41 12.20
C SER A 262 3.33 7.32 12.61
N GLN A 263 2.47 7.65 13.58
CA GLN A 263 1.55 6.74 14.24
C GLN A 263 0.11 7.24 14.14
N ILE A 264 -0.81 6.44 13.57
CA ILE A 264 -2.24 6.79 13.51
C ILE A 264 -3.01 5.93 14.50
N GLY A 265 -3.59 6.56 15.52
CA GLY A 265 -4.30 5.88 16.61
C GLY A 265 -5.61 5.23 16.19
N CYS A 266 -6.04 4.22 16.95
CA CYS A 266 -7.19 3.37 16.64
C CYS A 266 -8.47 4.14 16.28
N SER A 267 -9.23 3.58 15.34
CA SER A 267 -10.52 4.09 14.87
C SER A 267 -10.47 5.52 14.33
N SER A 268 -9.28 5.99 13.92
CA SER A 268 -9.12 7.25 13.20
C SER A 268 -9.41 7.07 11.72
N VAL A 269 -9.85 8.13 11.07
CA VAL A 269 -10.07 8.16 9.62
C VAL A 269 -9.15 9.21 9.02
N VAL A 270 -8.45 8.83 7.95
CA VAL A 270 -7.61 9.74 7.17
C VAL A 270 -8.31 10.03 5.85
N ALA A 271 -8.54 11.31 5.57
CA ALA A 271 -9.20 11.74 4.35
C ALA A 271 -8.35 11.44 3.10
N PRO A 272 -8.97 11.26 1.92
CA PRO A 272 -8.24 11.11 0.67
C PRO A 272 -7.37 12.32 0.35
N GLY A 273 -6.12 12.09 -0.04
CA GLY A 273 -5.18 13.15 -0.44
C GLY A 273 -4.47 13.82 0.72
N THR A 274 -4.19 13.07 1.79
CA THR A 274 -3.56 13.61 2.99
C THR A 274 -2.08 13.33 3.01
N LEU A 275 -1.26 14.33 3.31
CA LEU A 275 0.18 14.22 3.41
C LEU A 275 0.58 14.56 4.86
N ILE A 276 1.17 13.59 5.55
CA ILE A 276 1.56 13.69 6.96
C ILE A 276 3.06 13.52 7.02
N GLY A 277 3.77 14.56 7.47
CA GLY A 277 5.23 14.55 7.64
C GLY A 277 5.72 13.53 8.67
N PRO A 278 7.04 13.37 8.82
CA PRO A 278 7.60 12.38 9.75
C PRO A 278 7.31 12.71 11.22
N ASN A 279 7.38 11.71 12.09
CA ASN A 279 7.21 11.83 13.54
C ASN A 279 5.85 12.39 13.99
N CYS A 280 4.79 12.24 13.19
CA CYS A 280 3.45 12.68 13.56
C CYS A 280 2.70 11.62 14.37
N VAL A 281 1.81 12.06 15.26
CA VAL A 281 0.96 11.16 16.05
C VAL A 281 -0.48 11.61 15.97
N ALA A 282 -1.39 10.73 15.57
CA ALA A 282 -2.82 10.92 15.79
C ALA A 282 -3.28 10.06 16.95
N TYR A 283 -3.98 10.67 17.92
CA TYR A 283 -4.68 9.90 18.95
C TYR A 283 -5.84 9.10 18.35
N GLY A 284 -6.37 8.16 19.12
CA GLY A 284 -7.55 7.40 18.68
C GLY A 284 -8.76 8.31 18.41
N LEU A 285 -9.64 7.84 17.52
CA LEU A 285 -10.87 8.53 17.11
C LEU A 285 -10.64 9.89 16.44
N CYS A 286 -9.48 10.14 15.83
CA CYS A 286 -9.25 11.38 15.09
C CYS A 286 -9.86 11.33 13.68
N SER A 287 -10.49 12.43 13.24
CA SER A 287 -10.74 12.68 11.82
C SER A 287 -9.62 13.57 11.29
N VAL A 288 -8.73 13.00 10.47
CA VAL A 288 -7.65 13.75 9.83
C VAL A 288 -8.14 14.22 8.47
N ASP A 289 -8.35 15.53 8.34
CA ASP A 289 -8.83 16.16 7.12
C ASP A 289 -7.77 16.13 6.02
N ARG A 290 -8.22 16.33 4.78
CA ARG A 290 -7.31 16.45 3.64
C ARG A 290 -6.42 17.66 3.86
N GLY A 291 -5.12 17.47 3.71
CA GLY A 291 -4.16 18.55 3.75
C GLY A 291 -2.74 18.07 3.83
N LEU A 292 -1.87 19.00 4.14
CA LEU A 292 -0.45 18.76 4.41
C LEU A 292 -0.18 19.13 5.85
N TYR A 293 0.43 18.20 6.59
CA TYR A 293 0.78 18.36 8.00
C TYR A 293 2.28 18.21 8.18
N ASP A 294 2.89 19.18 8.87
CA ASP A 294 4.34 19.24 9.07
C ASP A 294 4.83 18.19 10.06
N ALA A 295 6.13 17.92 10.03
CA ALA A 295 6.78 16.98 10.93
C ALA A 295 6.45 17.27 12.42
N GLY A 296 6.23 16.21 13.20
CA GLY A 296 5.93 16.33 14.63
C GLY A 296 4.51 16.80 14.96
N THR A 297 3.58 16.81 14.00
CA THR A 297 2.19 17.19 14.24
C THR A 297 1.48 16.18 15.15
N LEU A 298 0.80 16.70 16.19
CA LEU A 298 -0.07 15.92 17.08
C LEU A 298 -1.54 16.17 16.75
N PHE A 299 -2.24 15.15 16.23
CA PHE A 299 -3.69 15.18 16.06
C PHE A 299 -4.36 14.69 17.34
N LYS A 300 -5.16 15.56 17.95
CA LYS A 300 -5.95 15.24 19.13
C LYS A 300 -7.34 15.85 19.02
N ASN A 301 -8.33 15.11 19.49
CA ASN A 301 -9.70 15.61 19.57
C ASN A 301 -9.79 16.75 20.60
N LYS A 302 -10.64 17.74 20.31
CA LYS A 302 -11.02 18.74 21.31
C LYS A 302 -11.77 18.04 22.45
N PRO A 303 -11.60 18.47 23.71
CA PRO A 303 -12.46 18.02 24.79
C PRO A 303 -13.92 18.23 24.41
N ILE A 304 -14.75 17.21 24.65
CA ILE A 304 -16.19 17.30 24.41
C ILE A 304 -16.76 18.30 25.43
N SER A 305 -16.93 19.55 25.02
CA SER A 305 -17.40 20.61 25.92
C SER A 305 -18.93 20.74 26.00
N SER A 306 -19.70 20.13 25.06
CA SER A 306 -21.17 19.96 25.11
C SER A 306 -21.72 19.29 23.83
N ASN A 307 -22.79 18.48 23.94
CA ASN A 307 -23.70 17.98 22.87
C ASN A 307 -23.11 17.89 21.44
N VAL A 308 -22.18 16.97 21.19
CA VAL A 308 -21.54 16.77 19.87
C VAL A 308 -22.49 16.13 18.83
N ILE A 309 -23.52 15.44 19.31
CA ILE A 309 -24.50 14.76 18.46
C ILE A 309 -25.73 15.65 18.31
N GLU A 310 -25.98 16.12 17.09
CA GLU A 310 -27.24 16.74 16.72
C GLU A 310 -28.33 15.66 16.67
N LEU A 311 -29.38 15.81 17.49
CA LEU A 311 -30.51 14.90 17.49
C LEU A 311 -31.56 15.41 16.49
N GLY A 312 -31.84 14.61 15.45
CA GLY A 312 -32.96 14.83 14.54
C GLY A 312 -34.16 13.96 14.90
N SER A 313 -35.37 14.39 14.53
CA SER A 313 -36.58 13.57 14.62
C SER A 313 -36.74 12.71 13.36
N VAL A 314 -37.12 11.44 13.53
CA VAL A 314 -37.57 10.59 12.41
C VAL A 314 -39.00 10.99 12.05
N ASP A 315 -39.25 11.27 10.77
CA ASP A 315 -40.60 11.50 10.24
C ASP A 315 -41.36 10.15 10.19
N PRO A 316 -42.40 9.94 11.03
CA PRO A 316 -43.14 8.69 11.07
C PRO A 316 -43.88 8.39 9.76
N GLY A 317 -44.10 9.40 8.90
CA GLY A 317 -44.74 9.24 7.59
C GLY A 317 -43.83 8.65 6.50
N ARG A 318 -42.55 8.42 6.81
CA ARG A 318 -41.55 7.80 5.90
C ARG A 318 -41.12 6.38 6.32
N VAL A 319 -41.78 5.80 7.34
CA VAL A 319 -41.53 4.45 7.86
C VAL A 319 -42.71 3.54 7.52
#